data_AF-A0AA42TYQ0-F1
#
_entry.id   AF-A0AA42TYQ0-F1
#
_cell.length_a   1.000
_cell.length_b   1.000
_cell.length_c   1.000
_cell.angle_alpha   90.00
_cell.angle_beta   90.00
_cell.angle_gamma   90.00
#
_symmetry.space_group_name_H-M   'P 1'
#
loop_
_entity.id
_entity.type
_entity.pdbx_description
1 polymer ?
#
loop_
_entity_poly.entity_id
_entity_poly.type
_entity_poly.pdbx_seq_one_letter_code
_entity_poly.pdbx_strand_id
1 'polypeptide(L)'
;MKVLALSSVGREPDLSCVHERLGQLVELDLRILGKDEQRGLRRYLRGLDLGRYDRVLLDLHFKNIRRQTAFLRQIPGLLIYEEDACQNYLAASRWRGHFSRFYRALPNARIVVTGASVAERLRGEGFNVHFLAKGYDPRTIYCEGRARDIELGFVGRTASAAYGGRKELLERLAAQEPLQLLRTAPGQPYREMLNRIRYFVSADVGLGEYMAKNFEAMACGCVLLAWRQGSEEAAIGLQDGVHLLLYADLDELRGHLADLRGDPARAEAIAEQGCRFVEAHMSHVHLAEHLFDLLQQAWPEVGKVSAWQTLRARFNFF
;
A
#
# COMPACT_ATOMS: atom_id res chain seq x y z
N MET A 1 -21.03 3.70 15.38
CA MET A 1 -20.54 4.66 14.37
C MET A 1 -20.98 4.16 13.01
N LYS A 2 -21.57 5.02 12.20
CA LYS A 2 -22.02 4.73 10.84
C LYS A 2 -21.03 5.30 9.82
N VAL A 3 -20.55 4.45 8.92
CA VAL A 3 -19.48 4.79 7.96
C VAL A 3 -19.96 4.52 6.55
N LEU A 4 -19.81 5.52 5.67
CA LEU A 4 -19.94 5.33 4.23
C LEU A 4 -18.56 5.00 3.66
N ALA A 5 -18.35 3.81 3.13
CA ALA A 5 -17.13 3.45 2.41
C ALA A 5 -17.39 3.39 0.91
N LEU A 6 -16.57 4.10 0.14
CA LEU A 6 -16.60 4.05 -1.32
C LEU A 6 -15.34 3.35 -1.81
N SER A 7 -15.50 2.22 -2.50
CA SER A 7 -14.41 1.50 -3.18
C SER A 7 -14.68 1.36 -4.68
N SER A 8 -13.77 0.75 -5.42
CA SER A 8 -13.76 0.69 -6.89
C SER A 8 -14.11 -0.70 -7.42
N VAL A 9 -14.90 -0.77 -8.49
CA VAL A 9 -15.04 -2.02 -9.26
C VAL A 9 -13.66 -2.43 -9.79
N GLY A 10 -13.25 -3.68 -9.52
CA GLY A 10 -11.94 -4.20 -9.95
C GLY A 10 -10.76 -3.54 -9.23
N ARG A 11 -10.94 -3.15 -7.97
CA ARG A 11 -9.87 -2.64 -7.11
C ARG A 11 -8.76 -3.70 -6.97
N GLU A 12 -7.52 -3.32 -7.26
CA GLU A 12 -6.32 -4.16 -7.10
C GLU A 12 -5.28 -3.41 -6.24
N PRO A 13 -4.73 -4.03 -5.16
CA PRO A 13 -5.19 -5.29 -4.55
C PRO A 13 -6.67 -5.22 -4.13
N ASP A 14 -7.34 -6.38 -4.08
CA ASP A 14 -8.71 -6.49 -3.60
C ASP A 14 -8.76 -6.28 -2.09
N LEU A 15 -9.54 -5.29 -1.63
CA LEU A 15 -9.70 -4.94 -0.23
C LEU A 15 -11.04 -5.43 0.35
N SER A 16 -11.71 -6.39 -0.30
CA SER A 16 -12.97 -6.95 0.20
C SER A 16 -12.83 -7.53 1.61
N CYS A 17 -11.69 -8.17 1.94
CA CYS A 17 -11.42 -8.64 3.30
C CYS A 17 -11.40 -7.48 4.32
N VAL A 18 -10.78 -6.36 3.96
CA VAL A 18 -10.74 -5.15 4.80
C VAL A 18 -12.16 -4.64 5.05
N HIS A 19 -12.98 -4.50 3.99
CA HIS A 19 -14.34 -3.99 4.10
C HIS A 19 -15.25 -4.93 4.91
N GLU A 20 -15.16 -6.23 4.69
CA GLU A 20 -15.91 -7.23 5.45
C GLU A 20 -15.57 -7.16 6.94
N ARG A 21 -14.27 -7.12 7.29
CA ARG A 21 -13.85 -6.99 8.69
C ARG A 21 -14.29 -5.65 9.29
N LEU A 22 -14.14 -4.55 8.56
CA LEU A 22 -14.58 -3.24 9.02
C LEU A 22 -16.10 -3.21 9.27
N GLY A 23 -16.90 -3.87 8.43
CA GLY A 23 -18.35 -4.02 8.60
C GLY A 23 -18.77 -4.84 9.83
N GLN A 24 -17.86 -5.60 10.43
CA GLN A 24 -18.08 -6.25 11.73
C GLN A 24 -17.81 -5.30 12.91
N LEU A 25 -17.03 -4.24 12.69
CA LEU A 25 -16.62 -3.27 13.72
C LEU A 25 -17.51 -2.02 13.73
N VAL A 26 -18.12 -1.66 12.59
CA VAL A 26 -18.98 -0.47 12.43
C VAL A 26 -20.23 -0.78 11.60
N GLU A 27 -21.24 0.10 11.67
CA GLU A 27 -22.34 0.08 10.70
C GLU A 27 -21.83 0.62 9.35
N LEU A 28 -21.39 -0.28 8.47
CA LEU A 28 -20.77 0.05 7.19
C LEU A 28 -21.81 0.07 6.05
N ASP A 29 -21.98 1.22 5.40
CA ASP A 29 -22.59 1.29 4.06
C ASP A 29 -21.45 1.27 3.02
N LEU A 30 -21.22 0.10 2.42
CA LEU A 30 -20.21 -0.08 1.38
C LEU A 30 -20.83 0.13 -0.01
N ARG A 31 -20.23 1.04 -0.79
CA ARG A 31 -20.57 1.28 -2.19
C ARG A 31 -19.38 0.98 -3.09
N ILE A 32 -19.57 0.07 -4.04
CA ILE A 32 -18.56 -0.27 -5.05
C ILE A 32 -18.90 0.50 -6.34
N LEU A 33 -18.03 1.44 -6.70
CA LEU A 33 -18.30 2.41 -7.76
C LEU A 33 -17.58 2.04 -9.06
N GLY A 34 -18.31 2.14 -10.17
CA GLY A 34 -17.76 2.15 -11.50
C GLY A 34 -16.97 3.43 -11.80
N LYS A 35 -16.19 3.40 -12.88
CA LYS A 35 -15.30 4.51 -13.28
C LYS A 35 -16.02 5.85 -13.45
N ASP A 36 -17.22 5.85 -14.03
CA ASP A 36 -17.96 7.10 -14.28
C ASP A 36 -18.57 7.67 -13.01
N GLU A 37 -19.02 6.80 -12.08
CA GLU A 37 -19.47 7.21 -10.75
C GLU A 37 -18.32 7.83 -9.96
N GLN A 38 -17.12 7.23 -10.00
CA GLN A 38 -15.93 7.80 -9.37
C GLN A 38 -15.53 9.16 -9.96
N ARG A 39 -15.72 9.37 -11.27
CA ARG A 39 -15.44 10.67 -11.93
C ARG A 39 -16.53 11.71 -11.68
N GLY A 40 -17.71 11.26 -11.25
CA GLY A 40 -18.88 12.06 -10.96
C GLY A 40 -19.38 11.89 -9.53
N LEU A 41 -18.50 11.84 -8.53
CA LEU A 41 -18.86 11.58 -7.12
C LEU A 41 -19.93 12.54 -6.62
N ARG A 42 -19.83 13.84 -6.95
CA ARG A 42 -20.86 14.82 -6.56
C ARG A 42 -22.24 14.46 -7.11
N ARG A 43 -22.31 13.91 -8.32
CA ARG A 43 -23.58 13.49 -8.94
C ARG A 43 -24.08 12.22 -8.27
N TYR A 44 -23.19 11.24 -8.07
CA TYR A 44 -23.49 9.96 -7.43
C TYR A 44 -24.03 10.17 -6.00
N LEU A 45 -23.33 10.96 -5.19
CA LEU A 45 -23.67 11.19 -3.78
C LEU A 45 -24.83 12.18 -3.57
N ARG A 46 -25.35 12.84 -4.62
CA ARG A 46 -26.45 13.83 -4.48
C ARG A 46 -27.72 13.21 -3.89
N GLY A 47 -27.97 11.92 -4.16
CA GLY A 47 -29.15 11.21 -3.66
C GLY A 47 -28.97 10.62 -2.26
N LEU A 48 -27.81 10.80 -1.62
CA LEU A 48 -27.52 10.26 -0.29
C LEU A 48 -27.55 11.38 0.75
N ASP A 49 -28.22 11.10 1.86
CA ASP A 49 -28.18 11.95 3.05
C ASP A 49 -26.83 11.73 3.77
N LEU A 50 -25.81 12.50 3.35
CA LEU A 50 -24.47 12.42 3.93
C LEU A 50 -24.43 12.77 5.42
N GLY A 51 -25.44 13.49 5.93
CA GLY A 51 -25.53 13.88 7.34
C GLY A 51 -25.79 12.71 8.29
N ARG A 52 -26.17 11.53 7.77
CA ARG A 52 -26.37 10.31 8.57
C ARG A 52 -25.09 9.54 8.86
N TYR A 53 -23.99 9.86 8.18
CA TYR A 53 -22.73 9.16 8.38
C TYR A 53 -21.84 9.97 9.32
N ASP A 54 -21.26 9.26 10.28
CA ASP A 54 -20.24 9.84 11.15
C ASP A 54 -18.93 10.06 10.38
N ARG A 55 -18.62 9.16 9.44
CA ARG A 55 -17.39 9.16 8.64
C ARG A 55 -17.64 8.75 7.20
N VAL A 56 -16.80 9.26 6.30
CA VAL A 56 -16.77 8.84 4.89
C VAL A 56 -15.35 8.37 4.55
N LEU A 57 -15.22 7.10 4.20
CA LEU A 57 -13.96 6.47 3.77
C LEU A 57 -13.92 6.40 2.24
N LEU A 58 -12.86 6.95 1.63
CA LEU A 58 -12.58 6.80 0.21
C LEU A 58 -11.39 5.88 -0.01
N ASP A 59 -11.66 4.74 -0.65
CA ASP A 59 -10.69 3.84 -1.28
C ASP A 59 -10.92 3.88 -2.81
N LEU A 60 -10.65 5.04 -3.41
CA LEU A 60 -10.95 5.29 -4.82
C LEU A 60 -9.69 5.70 -5.56
N HIS A 61 -9.59 5.29 -6.83
CA HIS A 61 -8.42 5.65 -7.64
C HIS A 61 -8.24 7.17 -7.75
N PHE A 62 -7.10 7.66 -7.25
CA PHE A 62 -6.70 9.08 -7.29
C PHE A 62 -7.00 9.77 -8.62
N LYS A 63 -6.64 9.13 -9.74
CA LYS A 63 -6.82 9.66 -11.10
C LYS A 63 -8.27 10.06 -11.42
N ASN A 64 -9.25 9.40 -10.81
CA ASN A 64 -10.68 9.63 -11.02
C ASN A 64 -11.24 10.71 -10.08
N ILE A 65 -10.69 10.86 -8.87
CA ILE A 65 -11.23 11.76 -7.84
C ILE A 65 -10.53 13.12 -7.75
N ARG A 66 -9.26 13.23 -8.19
CA ARG A 66 -8.39 14.40 -7.96
C ARG A 66 -8.94 15.76 -8.43
N ARG A 67 -9.89 15.78 -9.37
CA ARG A 67 -10.49 17.01 -9.94
C ARG A 67 -11.73 17.48 -9.18
N GLN A 68 -12.18 16.74 -8.17
CA GLN A 68 -13.46 16.97 -7.48
C GLN A 68 -13.26 17.59 -6.10
N THR A 69 -12.12 18.23 -5.84
CA THR A 69 -11.74 18.80 -4.53
C THR A 69 -12.75 19.80 -3.98
N ALA A 70 -13.40 20.59 -4.85
CA ALA A 70 -14.40 21.57 -4.43
C ALA A 70 -15.62 20.93 -3.74
N PHE A 71 -15.97 19.71 -4.13
CA PHE A 71 -17.02 18.92 -3.49
C PHE A 71 -16.47 18.12 -2.31
N LEU A 72 -15.35 17.41 -2.50
CA LEU A 72 -14.75 16.57 -1.45
C LEU A 72 -14.43 17.35 -0.17
N ARG A 73 -13.96 18.60 -0.27
CA ARG A 73 -13.69 19.46 0.89
C ARG A 73 -14.90 19.78 1.76
N GLN A 74 -16.12 19.55 1.24
CA GLN A 74 -17.38 19.79 1.94
C GLN A 74 -17.86 18.56 2.71
N ILE A 75 -17.23 17.40 2.52
CA ILE A 75 -17.60 16.16 3.18
C ILE A 75 -16.99 16.16 4.60
N PRO A 76 -17.81 16.19 5.67
CA PRO A 76 -17.30 16.06 7.03
C PRO A 76 -16.80 14.64 7.29
N GLY A 77 -15.79 14.48 8.16
CA GLY A 77 -15.29 13.16 8.54
C GLY A 77 -14.64 12.37 7.40
N LEU A 78 -14.07 13.06 6.39
CA LEU A 78 -13.54 12.46 5.17
C LEU A 78 -12.15 11.82 5.39
N LEU A 79 -12.09 10.50 5.40
CA LEU A 79 -10.86 9.71 5.36
C LEU A 79 -10.52 9.29 3.92
N ILE A 80 -9.28 9.48 3.50
CA ILE A 80 -8.78 9.01 2.20
C ILE A 80 -7.72 7.95 2.45
N TYR A 81 -7.95 6.73 2.01
CA TYR A 81 -6.97 5.65 1.98
C TYR A 81 -6.28 5.61 0.61
N GLU A 82 -4.96 5.71 0.60
CA GLU A 82 -4.17 5.85 -0.64
C GLU A 82 -2.92 4.97 -0.65
N GLU A 83 -2.89 4.01 -1.58
CA GLU A 83 -1.79 3.07 -1.75
C GLU A 83 -0.73 3.54 -2.76
N ASP A 84 -1.06 4.53 -3.59
CA ASP A 84 -0.20 5.02 -4.68
C ASP A 84 0.51 6.36 -4.35
N ALA A 85 0.39 6.87 -3.13
CA ALA A 85 0.89 8.21 -2.76
C ALA A 85 2.41 8.37 -2.88
N CYS A 86 3.20 7.29 -2.88
CA CYS A 86 4.64 7.32 -3.12
C CYS A 86 4.98 8.01 -4.46
N GLN A 87 4.10 7.86 -5.47
CA GLN A 87 4.23 8.47 -6.79
C GLN A 87 4.26 10.01 -6.74
N ASN A 88 3.87 10.63 -5.63
CA ASN A 88 4.00 12.06 -5.41
C ASN A 88 5.46 12.54 -5.41
N TYR A 89 6.39 11.67 -5.00
CA TYR A 89 7.78 12.03 -4.74
C TYR A 89 8.79 11.39 -5.68
N LEU A 90 8.37 10.40 -6.47
CA LEU A 90 9.24 9.77 -7.46
C LEU A 90 9.54 10.75 -8.60
N ALA A 91 10.83 10.95 -8.90
CA ALA A 91 11.27 11.93 -9.89
C ALA A 91 10.69 11.67 -11.29
N ALA A 92 10.59 10.40 -11.70
CA ALA A 92 10.07 9.95 -12.99
C ALA A 92 8.54 9.77 -13.03
N SER A 93 7.84 10.04 -11.93
CA SER A 93 6.39 9.86 -11.87
C SER A 93 5.64 11.03 -12.51
N ARG A 94 4.68 10.71 -13.39
CA ARG A 94 3.72 11.71 -13.92
C ARG A 94 2.81 12.33 -12.85
N TRP A 95 2.78 11.75 -11.66
CA TRP A 95 1.98 12.22 -10.51
C TRP A 95 2.83 12.98 -9.50
N ARG A 96 4.08 13.31 -9.82
CA ARG A 96 4.94 14.09 -8.95
C ARG A 96 4.27 15.40 -8.52
N GLY A 97 4.17 15.63 -7.22
CA GLY A 97 3.50 16.78 -6.59
C GLY A 97 1.97 16.82 -6.70
N HIS A 98 1.34 15.90 -7.43
CA HIS A 98 -0.10 15.93 -7.64
C HIS A 98 -0.90 15.56 -6.38
N PHE A 99 -0.40 14.65 -5.56
CA PHE A 99 -1.06 14.25 -4.32
C PHE A 99 -0.99 15.39 -3.29
N SER A 100 0.20 16.01 -3.10
CA SER A 100 0.35 17.19 -2.25
C SER A 100 -0.61 18.31 -2.63
N ARG A 101 -0.73 18.63 -3.92
CA ARG A 101 -1.69 19.64 -4.41
C ARG A 101 -3.14 19.25 -4.13
N PHE A 102 -3.47 17.96 -4.27
CA PHE A 102 -4.82 17.45 -3.99
C PHE A 102 -5.16 17.55 -2.50
N TYR A 103 -4.28 17.10 -1.61
CA TYR A 103 -4.47 17.14 -0.16
C TYR A 103 -4.53 18.56 0.40
N ARG A 104 -3.75 19.49 -0.16
CA ARG A 104 -3.83 20.92 0.19
C ARG A 104 -5.21 21.53 -0.05
N ALA A 105 -5.96 21.01 -1.04
CA ALA A 105 -7.33 21.45 -1.30
C ALA A 105 -8.38 20.81 -0.37
N LEU A 106 -7.95 19.87 0.49
CA LEU A 106 -8.79 19.10 1.41
C LEU A 106 -8.29 19.24 2.87
N PRO A 107 -8.26 20.46 3.43
CA PRO A 107 -7.64 20.72 4.75
C PRO A 107 -8.32 19.97 5.91
N ASN A 108 -9.56 19.51 5.72
CA ASN A 108 -10.33 18.79 6.74
C ASN A 108 -10.29 17.27 6.55
N ALA A 109 -9.58 16.77 5.54
CA ALA A 109 -9.46 15.34 5.31
C ALA A 109 -8.36 14.75 6.19
N ARG A 110 -8.58 13.52 6.67
CA ARG A 110 -7.53 12.66 7.21
C ARG A 110 -7.05 11.77 6.08
N ILE A 111 -5.75 11.63 5.94
CA ILE A 111 -5.13 10.87 4.87
C ILE A 111 -4.45 9.66 5.48
N VAL A 112 -4.62 8.49 4.89
CA VAL A 112 -3.90 7.28 5.22
C VAL A 112 -3.10 6.88 4.00
N VAL A 113 -1.78 6.80 4.16
CA VAL A 113 -0.86 6.34 3.13
C VAL A 113 -0.10 5.11 3.59
N THR A 114 0.47 4.38 2.63
CA THR A 114 1.06 3.06 2.89
C THR A 114 2.58 2.99 2.91
N GLY A 115 3.24 4.14 2.83
CA GLY A 115 4.68 4.29 3.07
C GLY A 115 4.93 5.21 4.27
N ALA A 116 5.77 4.79 5.21
CA ALA A 116 6.13 5.58 6.38
C ALA A 116 6.90 6.85 5.98
N SER A 117 7.87 6.71 5.07
CA SER A 117 8.62 7.83 4.47
C SER A 117 7.69 8.81 3.75
N VAL A 118 6.67 8.28 3.06
CA VAL A 118 5.67 9.10 2.37
C VAL A 118 4.82 9.85 3.38
N ALA A 119 4.39 9.19 4.46
CA ALA A 119 3.63 9.80 5.54
C ALA A 119 4.42 10.91 6.23
N GLU A 120 5.69 10.67 6.59
CA GLU A 120 6.58 11.66 7.20
C GLU A 120 6.70 12.92 6.35
N ARG A 121 6.92 12.76 5.04
CA ARG A 121 7.03 13.91 4.12
C ARG A 121 5.72 14.67 4.01
N LEU A 122 4.59 13.97 3.86
CA LEU A 122 3.28 14.62 3.79
C LEU A 122 2.92 15.33 5.12
N ARG A 123 3.30 14.78 6.28
CA ARG A 123 3.18 15.46 7.58
C ARG A 123 4.06 16.70 7.63
N GLY A 124 5.29 16.63 7.13
CA GLY A 124 6.20 17.77 6.99
C GLY A 124 5.64 18.88 6.09
N GLU A 125 4.78 18.53 5.11
CA GLU A 125 4.02 19.50 4.32
C GLU A 125 2.78 20.10 5.04
N GLY A 126 2.49 19.64 6.27
CA GLY A 126 1.41 20.13 7.12
C GLY A 126 0.07 19.42 6.96
N PHE A 127 0.05 18.20 6.39
CA PHE A 127 -1.18 17.43 6.22
C PHE A 127 -1.46 16.49 7.41
N ASN A 128 -2.74 16.25 7.69
CA ASN A 128 -3.18 15.26 8.68
C ASN A 128 -3.08 13.84 8.10
N VAL A 129 -1.92 13.21 8.28
CA VAL A 129 -1.57 11.94 7.62
C VAL A 129 -1.22 10.85 8.63
N HIS A 130 -1.75 9.67 8.39
CA HIS A 130 -1.44 8.44 9.10
C HIS A 130 -0.75 7.46 8.15
N PHE A 131 0.15 6.66 8.71
CA PHE A 131 0.82 5.58 8.00
C PHE A 131 0.14 4.27 8.40
N LEU A 132 -0.23 3.45 7.42
CA LEU A 132 -0.61 2.05 7.60
C LEU A 132 0.01 1.23 6.47
N ALA A 133 0.89 0.29 6.80
CA ALA A 133 1.54 -0.55 5.79
C ALA A 133 0.51 -1.30 4.93
N LYS A 134 0.89 -1.61 3.69
CA LYS A 134 0.09 -2.51 2.85
C LYS A 134 -0.01 -3.88 3.55
N GLY A 135 -1.08 -4.60 3.28
CA GLY A 135 -1.28 -5.96 3.80
C GLY A 135 -1.71 -6.93 2.72
N TYR A 136 -2.00 -8.16 3.14
CA TYR A 136 -2.49 -9.23 2.26
C TYR A 136 -3.81 -9.83 2.77
N ASP A 137 -4.58 -10.43 1.86
CA ASP A 137 -5.80 -11.16 2.22
C ASP A 137 -5.45 -12.61 2.63
N PRO A 138 -5.55 -12.97 3.93
CA PRO A 138 -5.18 -14.31 4.39
C PRO A 138 -6.12 -15.41 3.86
N ARG A 139 -7.28 -15.07 3.30
CA ARG A 139 -8.21 -16.04 2.69
C ARG A 139 -7.69 -16.54 1.34
N THR A 140 -6.84 -15.74 0.67
CA THR A 140 -6.37 -16.04 -0.69
C THR A 140 -4.86 -16.22 -0.78
N ILE A 141 -4.10 -15.76 0.20
CA ILE A 141 -2.65 -15.85 0.26
C ILE A 141 -2.24 -16.50 1.57
N TYR A 142 -1.64 -17.69 1.48
CA TYR A 142 -1.22 -18.51 2.62
C TYR A 142 -0.19 -19.54 2.20
N CYS A 143 0.59 -20.04 3.15
CA CYS A 143 1.57 -21.10 2.94
C CYS A 143 0.87 -22.47 2.79
N GLU A 144 1.19 -23.21 1.73
CA GLU A 144 0.64 -24.54 1.45
C GLU A 144 1.53 -25.69 1.97
N GLY A 145 2.68 -25.39 2.58
CA GLY A 145 3.61 -26.40 3.12
C GLY A 145 4.21 -27.34 2.06
N ARG A 146 4.17 -26.97 0.78
CA ARG A 146 4.65 -27.79 -0.34
C ARG A 146 6.14 -27.57 -0.64
N ALA A 147 6.73 -28.52 -1.36
CA ALA A 147 8.09 -28.39 -1.87
C ALA A 147 8.23 -27.18 -2.82
N ARG A 148 9.32 -26.44 -2.68
CA ARG A 148 9.63 -25.25 -3.47
C ARG A 148 10.64 -25.60 -4.55
N ASP A 149 10.25 -25.51 -5.80
CA ASP A 149 11.05 -25.88 -6.98
C ASP A 149 11.65 -24.67 -7.72
N ILE A 150 11.27 -23.45 -7.34
CA ILE A 150 11.86 -22.21 -7.85
C ILE A 150 12.78 -21.64 -6.77
N GLU A 151 14.09 -21.68 -6.98
CA GLU A 151 15.04 -21.15 -6.00
C GLU A 151 14.86 -19.64 -5.81
N LEU A 152 14.99 -18.87 -6.89
CA LEU A 152 15.01 -17.41 -6.86
C LEU A 152 13.96 -16.85 -7.81
N GLY A 153 13.01 -16.07 -7.28
CA GLY A 153 11.88 -15.58 -8.06
C GLY A 153 11.57 -14.11 -7.83
N PHE A 154 11.15 -13.43 -8.89
CA PHE A 154 10.47 -12.15 -8.85
C PHE A 154 9.14 -12.28 -9.58
N VAL A 155 8.04 -11.88 -8.93
CA VAL A 155 6.73 -11.84 -9.59
C VAL A 155 6.29 -10.39 -9.84
N GLY A 156 6.11 -10.06 -11.12
CA GLY A 156 5.51 -8.78 -11.50
C GLY A 156 6.04 -8.19 -12.81
N ARG A 157 5.67 -6.92 -13.02
CA ARG A 157 6.07 -6.16 -14.20
C ARG A 157 7.42 -5.46 -13.95
N THR A 158 8.31 -5.57 -14.92
CA THR A 158 9.62 -4.91 -14.96
C THR A 158 9.59 -3.59 -15.75
N ALA A 159 8.69 -3.47 -16.72
CA ALA A 159 8.57 -2.29 -17.58
C ALA A 159 7.60 -1.25 -16.98
N SER A 160 8.11 -0.32 -16.19
CA SER A 160 7.39 0.91 -15.85
C SER A 160 8.38 2.06 -15.65
N ALA A 161 8.09 3.23 -16.23
CA ALA A 161 8.98 4.40 -16.23
C ALA A 161 9.30 4.91 -14.81
N ALA A 162 8.43 4.63 -13.82
CA ALA A 162 8.66 4.97 -12.43
C ALA A 162 9.65 4.03 -11.71
N TYR A 163 10.10 2.95 -12.36
CA TYR A 163 10.87 1.86 -11.76
C TYR A 163 12.18 1.57 -12.51
N GLY A 164 12.89 2.62 -12.92
CA GLY A 164 14.16 2.47 -13.66
C GLY A 164 15.16 1.55 -12.94
N GLY A 165 15.36 1.76 -11.63
CA GLY A 165 16.28 0.95 -10.83
C GLY A 165 15.87 -0.52 -10.68
N ARG A 166 14.56 -0.82 -10.67
CA ARG A 166 14.07 -2.21 -10.60
C ARG A 166 14.51 -3.03 -11.80
N LYS A 167 14.32 -2.48 -13.01
CA LYS A 167 14.63 -3.19 -14.25
C LYS A 167 16.12 -3.52 -14.31
N GLU A 168 16.95 -2.52 -14.07
CA GLU A 168 18.41 -2.67 -14.09
C GLU A 168 18.88 -3.72 -13.06
N LEU A 169 18.41 -3.63 -11.82
CA LEU A 169 18.76 -4.59 -10.77
C LEU A 169 18.38 -6.02 -11.16
N LEU A 170 17.14 -6.24 -11.63
CA LEU A 170 16.65 -7.57 -11.99
C LEU A 170 17.38 -8.15 -13.21
N GLU A 171 17.71 -7.32 -14.20
CA GLU A 171 18.50 -7.75 -15.38
C GLU A 171 19.92 -8.14 -14.98
N ARG A 172 20.58 -7.34 -14.13
CA ARG A 172 21.94 -7.64 -13.63
C ARG A 172 21.98 -8.88 -12.73
N LEU A 173 20.93 -9.08 -11.92
CA LEU A 173 20.79 -10.27 -11.09
C LEU A 173 20.55 -11.52 -11.93
N ALA A 174 19.63 -11.47 -12.90
CA ALA A 174 19.35 -12.60 -13.80
C ALA A 174 20.55 -13.01 -14.68
N ALA A 175 21.51 -12.10 -14.90
CA ALA A 175 22.76 -12.41 -15.59
C ALA A 175 23.76 -13.21 -14.74
N GLN A 176 23.60 -13.25 -13.41
CA GLN A 176 24.57 -13.82 -12.47
C GLN A 176 23.99 -14.91 -11.56
N GLU A 177 22.67 -14.92 -11.39
CA GLU A 177 21.93 -15.84 -10.53
C GLU A 177 20.75 -16.43 -11.32
N PRO A 178 20.26 -17.63 -10.96
CA PRO A 178 19.14 -18.29 -11.66
C PRO A 178 17.77 -17.66 -11.31
N LEU A 179 17.67 -16.33 -11.41
CA LEU A 179 16.46 -15.57 -11.15
C LEU A 179 15.40 -15.85 -12.21
N GLN A 180 14.23 -16.31 -11.76
CA GLN A 180 13.05 -16.40 -12.60
C GLN A 180 12.22 -15.12 -12.53
N LEU A 181 12.09 -14.44 -13.67
CA LEU A 181 11.21 -13.28 -13.85
C LEU A 181 9.82 -13.75 -14.27
N LEU A 182 8.89 -13.78 -13.33
CA LEU A 182 7.61 -14.45 -13.44
C LEU A 182 6.44 -13.47 -13.58
N ARG A 183 5.39 -13.93 -14.26
CA ARG A 183 4.08 -13.26 -14.34
C ARG A 183 2.99 -14.29 -14.12
N THR A 184 1.90 -13.84 -13.53
CA THR A 184 0.76 -14.69 -13.21
C THR A 184 -0.50 -13.86 -13.14
N ALA A 185 -1.65 -14.51 -13.34
CA ALA A 185 -2.95 -13.90 -13.11
C ALA A 185 -3.19 -13.75 -11.59
N PRO A 186 -3.95 -12.74 -11.15
CA PRO A 186 -4.36 -12.62 -9.75
C PRO A 186 -5.10 -13.87 -9.23
N GLY A 187 -5.15 -14.03 -7.91
CA GLY A 187 -5.87 -15.12 -7.23
C GLY A 187 -5.04 -16.40 -7.10
N GLN A 188 -5.70 -17.56 -7.28
CA GLN A 188 -5.07 -18.87 -7.07
C GLN A 188 -3.76 -19.08 -7.85
N PRO A 189 -3.66 -18.75 -9.16
CA PRO A 189 -2.40 -18.90 -9.90
C PRO A 189 -1.25 -18.06 -9.33
N TYR A 190 -1.55 -16.94 -8.68
CA TYR A 190 -0.54 -16.11 -8.03
C TYR A 190 -0.06 -16.73 -6.73
N ARG A 191 -0.98 -17.17 -5.86
CA ARG A 191 -0.65 -17.92 -4.63
C ARG A 191 0.17 -19.18 -4.94
N GLU A 192 -0.24 -19.92 -5.97
CA GLU A 192 0.45 -21.10 -6.46
C GLU A 192 1.78 -20.78 -7.17
N MET A 193 2.05 -19.53 -7.54
CA MET A 193 3.40 -19.18 -7.96
C MET A 193 4.27 -18.88 -6.75
N LEU A 194 3.77 -18.08 -5.79
CA LEU A 194 4.51 -17.70 -4.59
C LEU A 194 4.93 -18.91 -3.76
N ASN A 195 4.04 -19.88 -3.54
CA ASN A 195 4.34 -21.10 -2.78
C ASN A 195 5.33 -22.05 -3.49
N ARG A 196 5.78 -21.76 -4.73
CA ARG A 196 6.86 -22.50 -5.42
C ARG A 196 8.23 -21.85 -5.23
N ILE A 197 8.25 -20.56 -4.85
CA ILE A 197 9.46 -19.74 -4.76
C ILE A 197 10.08 -19.91 -3.37
N ARG A 198 11.40 -20.16 -3.30
CA ARG A 198 12.15 -20.21 -2.04
C ARG A 198 12.59 -18.84 -1.57
N TYR A 199 13.26 -18.11 -2.45
CA TYR A 199 13.78 -16.77 -2.21
C TYR A 199 13.05 -15.78 -3.12
N PHE A 200 12.27 -14.90 -2.52
CA PHE A 200 11.54 -13.88 -3.26
C PHE A 200 12.35 -12.58 -3.26
N VAL A 201 12.70 -12.09 -4.45
CA VAL A 201 13.40 -10.81 -4.60
C VAL A 201 12.38 -9.69 -4.65
N SER A 202 12.41 -8.81 -3.66
CA SER A 202 11.72 -7.52 -3.73
C SER A 202 12.64 -6.46 -4.32
N ALA A 203 12.27 -5.97 -5.50
CA ALA A 203 13.00 -4.96 -6.25
C ALA A 203 12.25 -3.62 -6.23
N ASP A 204 11.89 -3.15 -5.05
CA ASP A 204 11.18 -1.89 -4.80
C ASP A 204 12.14 -0.68 -4.73
N VAL A 205 13.12 -0.67 -5.65
CA VAL A 205 14.22 0.29 -5.67
C VAL A 205 13.72 1.73 -5.79
N GLY A 206 14.02 2.53 -4.77
CA GLY A 206 13.73 3.97 -4.76
C GLY A 206 12.26 4.33 -4.58
N LEU A 207 11.40 3.39 -4.16
CA LEU A 207 9.98 3.67 -3.93
C LEU A 207 9.72 4.38 -2.60
N GLY A 208 10.55 4.13 -1.58
CA GLY A 208 10.33 4.63 -0.22
C GLY A 208 9.13 3.98 0.45
N GLU A 209 8.75 2.77 0.03
CA GLU A 209 7.72 1.92 0.62
C GLU A 209 7.81 0.49 0.10
N TYR A 210 7.26 -0.45 0.85
CA TYR A 210 7.10 -1.83 0.41
C TYR A 210 5.77 -2.07 -0.30
N MET A 211 5.81 -2.88 -1.35
CA MET A 211 4.62 -3.33 -2.07
C MET A 211 3.97 -4.53 -1.36
N ALA A 212 2.65 -4.70 -1.54
CA ALA A 212 1.88 -5.81 -0.94
C ALA A 212 2.50 -7.19 -1.23
N LYS A 213 3.09 -7.37 -2.41
CA LYS A 213 3.80 -8.60 -2.83
C LYS A 213 4.86 -9.09 -1.85
N ASN A 214 5.48 -8.19 -1.11
CA ASN A 214 6.52 -8.54 -0.16
C ASN A 214 5.92 -9.33 1.01
N PHE A 215 4.80 -8.83 1.55
CA PHE A 215 4.05 -9.49 2.61
C PHE A 215 3.34 -10.74 2.09
N GLU A 216 2.82 -10.72 0.86
CA GLU A 216 2.22 -11.90 0.23
C GLU A 216 3.24 -13.04 0.06
N ALA A 217 4.47 -12.72 -0.36
CA ALA A 217 5.55 -13.69 -0.48
C ALA A 217 5.96 -14.27 0.88
N MET A 218 6.10 -13.42 1.90
CA MET A 218 6.37 -13.86 3.28
C MET A 218 5.25 -14.77 3.80
N ALA A 219 3.99 -14.43 3.58
CA ALA A 219 2.83 -15.23 3.98
C ALA A 219 2.73 -16.57 3.25
N CYS A 220 3.30 -16.65 2.04
CA CYS A 220 3.48 -17.90 1.31
C CYS A 220 4.77 -18.65 1.71
N GLY A 221 5.47 -18.21 2.77
CA GLY A 221 6.67 -18.84 3.34
C GLY A 221 7.95 -18.66 2.52
N CYS A 222 8.04 -17.63 1.67
CA CYS A 222 9.30 -17.28 1.02
C CYS A 222 10.25 -16.60 2.02
N VAL A 223 11.56 -16.82 1.90
CA VAL A 223 12.52 -15.83 2.43
C VAL A 223 12.43 -14.60 1.56
N LEU A 224 12.14 -13.45 2.17
CA LEU A 224 12.11 -12.18 1.47
C LEU A 224 13.53 -11.59 1.43
N LEU A 225 14.02 -11.33 0.22
CA LEU A 225 15.23 -10.54 -0.01
C LEU A 225 14.76 -9.15 -0.46
N ALA A 226 14.87 -8.12 0.38
CA ALA A 226 14.26 -6.82 0.11
C ALA A 226 15.23 -5.66 -0.01
N TRP A 227 14.95 -4.79 -0.99
CA TRP A 227 15.64 -3.50 -1.09
C TRP A 227 15.40 -2.68 0.18
N ARG A 228 16.49 -2.16 0.76
CA ARG A 228 16.46 -1.30 1.95
C ARG A 228 15.81 0.05 1.63
N GLN A 229 14.74 0.38 2.34
CA GLN A 229 13.98 1.63 2.16
C GLN A 229 14.38 2.71 3.18
N GLY A 230 14.86 2.31 4.37
CA GLY A 230 15.38 3.22 5.38
C GLY A 230 14.48 3.29 6.62
N SER A 231 13.45 4.13 6.59
CA SER A 231 12.52 4.29 7.74
C SER A 231 11.33 3.33 7.70
N GLU A 232 11.10 2.63 6.58
CA GLU A 232 9.96 1.71 6.43
C GLU A 232 10.07 0.52 7.38
N GLU A 233 11.25 -0.08 7.47
CA GLU A 233 11.47 -1.33 8.19
C GLU A 233 11.13 -1.16 9.66
N ALA A 234 11.68 -0.13 10.31
CA ALA A 234 11.40 0.20 11.69
C ALA A 234 9.92 0.59 11.92
N ALA A 235 9.32 1.35 10.99
CA ALA A 235 7.93 1.76 11.10
C ALA A 235 6.94 0.60 10.98
N ILE A 236 7.29 -0.43 10.21
CA ILE A 236 6.50 -1.66 10.05
C ILE A 236 6.78 -2.63 11.20
N GLY A 237 7.99 -2.60 11.79
CA GLY A 237 8.46 -3.58 12.77
C GLY A 237 9.23 -4.75 12.14
N LEU A 238 9.67 -4.60 10.89
CA LEU A 238 10.51 -5.58 10.20
C LEU A 238 11.95 -5.52 10.71
N GLN A 239 12.57 -6.70 10.87
CA GLN A 239 13.94 -6.85 11.38
C GLN A 239 14.79 -7.63 10.39
N ASP A 240 15.92 -7.04 10.01
CA ASP A 240 16.91 -7.66 9.12
C ASP A 240 17.57 -8.87 9.81
N GLY A 241 17.77 -9.95 9.05
CA GLY A 241 18.29 -11.22 9.57
C GLY A 241 17.28 -12.04 10.39
N VAL A 242 16.10 -11.50 10.68
CA VAL A 242 15.05 -12.17 11.46
C VAL A 242 13.81 -12.43 10.61
N HIS A 243 13.17 -11.38 10.09
CA HIS A 243 11.95 -11.50 9.29
C HIS A 243 12.25 -11.57 7.78
N LEU A 244 13.34 -10.93 7.36
CA LEU A 244 13.80 -10.86 5.97
C LEU A 244 15.30 -10.57 5.92
N LEU A 245 15.87 -10.51 4.71
CA LEU A 245 17.22 -9.99 4.50
C LEU A 245 17.18 -8.72 3.65
N LEU A 246 17.77 -7.65 4.16
CA LEU A 246 17.86 -6.37 3.48
C LEU A 246 19.12 -6.29 2.61
N TYR A 247 19.00 -5.65 1.45
CA TYR A 247 20.14 -5.32 0.60
C TYR A 247 20.02 -3.90 0.03
N ALA A 248 21.17 -3.28 -0.23
CA ALA A 248 21.28 -1.96 -0.87
C ALA A 248 21.96 -2.02 -2.23
N ASP A 249 22.58 -3.15 -2.58
CA ASP A 249 23.19 -3.38 -3.88
C ASP A 249 23.19 -4.87 -4.27
N LEU A 250 23.69 -5.14 -5.48
CA LEU A 250 23.71 -6.49 -6.03
C LEU A 250 24.69 -7.43 -5.32
N ASP A 251 25.79 -6.90 -4.78
CA ASP A 251 26.81 -7.72 -4.14
C ASP A 251 26.33 -8.18 -2.76
N GLU A 252 25.69 -7.30 -1.99
CA GLU A 252 25.01 -7.65 -0.73
C GLU A 252 23.90 -8.69 -0.97
N LEU A 253 23.08 -8.51 -2.02
CA LEU A 253 22.05 -9.48 -2.40
C LEU A 253 22.63 -10.87 -2.73
N ARG A 254 23.73 -10.92 -3.50
CA ARG A 254 24.41 -12.17 -3.84
C ARG A 254 25.11 -12.81 -2.63
N GLY A 255 25.64 -11.99 -1.73
CA GLY A 255 26.17 -12.45 -0.43
C GLY A 255 25.09 -13.17 0.38
N HIS A 256 23.91 -12.56 0.53
CA HIS A 256 22.77 -13.21 1.19
C HIS A 256 22.38 -14.53 0.53
N LEU A 257 22.37 -14.61 -0.80
CA LEU A 257 22.09 -15.86 -1.51
C LEU A 257 23.12 -16.94 -1.23
N ALA A 258 24.42 -16.59 -1.22
CA ALA A 258 25.49 -17.53 -0.90
C ALA A 258 25.37 -18.06 0.53
N ASP A 259 25.11 -17.16 1.50
CA ASP A 259 24.87 -17.51 2.90
C ASP A 259 23.68 -18.46 3.06
N LEU A 260 22.54 -18.14 2.44
CA LEU A 260 21.32 -18.96 2.53
C LEU A 260 21.49 -20.34 1.86
N ARG A 261 22.29 -20.44 0.80
CA ARG A 261 22.63 -21.72 0.17
C ARG A 261 23.57 -22.56 1.05
N GLY A 262 24.47 -21.91 1.79
CA GLY A 262 25.39 -22.55 2.73
C GLY A 262 24.74 -22.98 4.05
N ASP A 263 23.64 -22.33 4.44
CA ASP A 263 22.91 -22.62 5.69
C ASP A 263 21.38 -22.69 5.45
N PRO A 264 20.86 -23.86 5.02
CA PRO A 264 19.43 -24.05 4.80
C PRO A 264 18.58 -23.88 6.07
N ALA A 265 19.12 -24.15 7.25
CA ALA A 265 18.40 -24.03 8.52
C ALA A 265 18.16 -22.56 8.86
N ARG A 266 19.14 -21.69 8.62
CA ARG A 266 18.97 -20.23 8.70
C ARG A 266 17.92 -19.72 7.71
N ALA A 267 17.91 -20.24 6.49
CA ALA A 267 16.92 -19.87 5.49
C ALA A 267 15.49 -20.22 5.95
N GLU A 268 15.30 -21.42 6.49
CA GLU A 268 14.02 -21.87 7.05
C GLU A 268 13.58 -21.01 8.24
N ALA A 269 14.51 -20.73 9.17
CA ALA A 269 14.23 -19.89 10.33
C ALA A 269 13.76 -18.48 9.92
N ILE A 270 14.41 -17.84 8.94
CA ILE A 270 14.02 -16.51 8.46
C ILE A 270 12.63 -16.57 7.79
N ALA A 271 12.39 -17.58 6.94
CA ALA A 271 11.10 -17.75 6.28
C ALA A 271 9.95 -17.94 7.29
N GLU A 272 10.15 -18.78 8.31
CA GLU A 272 9.17 -19.00 9.37
C GLU A 272 8.88 -17.73 10.16
N GLN A 273 9.92 -17.01 10.58
CA GLN A 273 9.74 -15.79 11.37
C GLN A 273 9.11 -14.67 10.53
N GLY A 274 9.48 -14.56 9.25
CA GLY A 274 8.83 -13.66 8.31
C GLY A 274 7.34 -13.99 8.15
N CYS A 275 6.99 -15.26 7.95
CA CYS A 275 5.60 -15.73 7.82
C CYS A 275 4.80 -15.41 9.08
N ARG A 276 5.30 -15.79 10.27
CA ARG A 276 4.65 -15.50 11.56
C ARG A 276 4.45 -14.00 11.77
N PHE A 277 5.44 -13.18 11.41
CA PHE A 277 5.34 -11.74 11.53
C PHE A 277 4.21 -11.17 10.68
N VAL A 278 4.11 -11.54 9.40
CA VAL A 278 3.07 -11.00 8.52
C VAL A 278 1.68 -11.52 8.87
N GLU A 279 1.56 -12.77 9.32
CA GLU A 279 0.30 -13.33 9.82
C GLU A 279 -0.23 -12.54 11.03
N ALA A 280 0.67 -12.19 11.94
CA ALA A 280 0.34 -11.48 13.18
C ALA A 280 0.09 -9.98 13.00
N HIS A 281 0.55 -9.34 11.92
CA HIS A 281 0.51 -7.87 11.83
C HIS A 281 0.10 -7.30 10.46
N MET A 282 0.24 -8.05 9.37
CA MET A 282 0.14 -7.50 8.00
C MET A 282 -1.06 -8.08 7.22
N SER A 283 -1.99 -8.75 7.89
CA SER A 283 -3.23 -9.22 7.25
C SER A 283 -4.24 -8.08 7.06
N HIS A 284 -5.12 -8.23 6.08
CA HIS A 284 -6.23 -7.28 5.84
C HIS A 284 -7.19 -7.16 7.04
N VAL A 285 -7.22 -8.15 7.92
CA VAL A 285 -7.96 -8.09 9.18
C VAL A 285 -7.36 -7.02 10.10
N HIS A 286 -6.03 -7.03 10.30
CA HIS A 286 -5.34 -6.01 11.09
C HIS A 286 -5.42 -4.63 10.43
N LEU A 287 -5.32 -4.56 9.10
CA LEU A 287 -5.50 -3.30 8.38
C LEU A 287 -6.89 -2.69 8.63
N ALA A 288 -7.95 -3.50 8.66
CA ALA A 288 -9.30 -3.04 8.97
C ALA A 288 -9.43 -2.53 10.43
N GLU A 289 -8.78 -3.20 11.37
CA GLU A 289 -8.75 -2.80 12.78
C GLU A 289 -8.03 -1.46 12.97
N HIS A 290 -6.89 -1.27 12.32
CA HIS A 290 -6.21 0.02 12.33
C HIS A 290 -7.02 1.14 11.65
N LEU A 291 -7.69 0.85 10.53
CA LEU A 291 -8.60 1.81 9.90
C LEU A 291 -9.76 2.16 10.82
N PHE A 292 -10.29 1.19 11.56
CA PHE A 292 -11.33 1.41 12.57
C PHE A 292 -10.85 2.36 13.67
N ASP A 293 -9.66 2.13 14.24
CA ASP A 293 -9.07 3.02 15.25
C ASP A 293 -8.96 4.46 14.72
N LEU A 294 -8.51 4.62 13.48
CA LEU A 294 -8.41 5.94 12.83
C LEU A 294 -9.77 6.60 12.58
N LEU A 295 -10.81 5.82 12.29
CA LEU A 295 -12.16 6.34 12.10
C LEU A 295 -12.77 6.81 13.43
N GLN A 296 -12.46 6.15 14.54
CA GLN A 296 -12.92 6.50 15.88
C GLN A 296 -12.29 7.77 16.45
N GLN A 297 -11.04 8.08 16.05
CA GLN A 297 -10.35 9.28 16.50
C GLN A 297 -11.16 10.56 16.20
N ALA A 298 -11.03 11.54 17.10
CA ALA A 298 -11.63 12.86 16.92
C ALA A 298 -11.24 13.46 15.57
N TRP A 299 -12.19 14.09 14.90
CA TRP A 299 -11.96 14.78 13.63
C TRP A 299 -11.60 16.23 13.90
N PRO A 300 -10.70 16.85 13.10
CA PRO A 300 -10.52 18.30 13.17
C PRO A 300 -11.87 19.00 13.05
N GLU A 301 -12.19 19.87 14.00
CA GLU A 301 -13.35 20.75 13.84
C GLU A 301 -13.16 21.57 12.57
N VAL A 302 -14.17 21.56 11.70
CA VAL A 302 -14.15 22.37 10.48
C VAL A 302 -14.28 23.83 10.91
N GLY A 303 -13.14 24.49 11.15
CA GLY A 303 -13.11 25.94 11.24
C GLY A 303 -13.76 26.51 9.98
N LYS A 304 -14.67 27.49 10.13
CA LYS A 304 -15.27 28.19 8.99
C LYS A 304 -14.12 28.76 8.15
N VAL A 305 -13.84 28.14 7.01
CA VAL A 305 -12.80 28.61 6.07
C VAL A 305 -13.18 30.03 5.70
N SER A 306 -12.35 31.00 6.07
CA SER A 306 -12.67 32.40 5.79
C SER A 306 -12.67 32.61 4.26
N ALA A 307 -13.48 33.56 3.78
CA ALA A 307 -13.53 33.90 2.35
C ALA A 307 -12.12 34.22 1.80
N TRP A 308 -11.25 34.77 2.65
CA TRP A 308 -9.84 35.05 2.38
C TRP A 308 -8.97 33.80 2.19
N GLN A 309 -9.14 32.76 3.01
CA GLN A 309 -8.44 31.48 2.82
C GLN A 309 -8.88 30.79 1.52
N THR A 310 -10.16 30.93 1.15
CA THR A 310 -10.69 30.41 -0.12
C THR A 310 -10.13 31.18 -1.33
N LEU A 311 -9.95 32.50 -1.20
CA LEU A 311 -9.34 33.33 -2.24
C LEU A 311 -7.84 33.01 -2.39
N ARG A 312 -7.10 32.89 -1.28
CA ARG A 312 -5.66 32.61 -1.28
C ARG A 312 -5.34 31.22 -1.87
N ALA A 313 -6.18 30.22 -1.61
CA ALA A 313 -6.07 28.91 -2.25
C ALA A 313 -6.29 28.93 -3.78
N ARG A 314 -6.95 29.95 -4.33
CA ARG A 314 -7.10 30.15 -5.78
C ARG A 314 -5.90 30.82 -6.44
N PHE A 315 -5.07 31.54 -5.67
CA PHE A 315 -3.94 32.33 -6.19
C PHE A 315 -2.56 31.75 -5.87
N ASN A 316 -2.45 30.67 -5.08
CA ASN A 316 -1.18 29.94 -4.92
C ASN A 316 -0.88 29.09 -6.16
N PHE A 317 -0.30 29.73 -7.18
CA PHE A 317 0.47 29.09 -8.24
C PHE A 317 1.89 28.80 -7.72
N PHE A 318 2.06 27.72 -6.96
CA PHE A 318 3.33 27.01 -6.81
C PHE A 318 3.04 25.52 -6.55
#